data_AF-A0A7S3BGC3-F1
#
_entry.id   AF-A0A7S3BGC3-F1
#
_cell.length_a   1.000
_cell.length_b   1.000
_cell.length_c   1.000
_cell.angle_alpha   90.00
_cell.angle_beta   90.00
_cell.angle_gamma   90.00
#
_symmetry.space_group_name_H-M   'P 1'
#
loop_
_entity.id
_entity.type
_entity.pdbx_description
1 polymer ?
#
loop_
_entity_poly.entity_id
_entity_poly.type
_entity_poly.pdbx_seq_one_letter_code
_entity_poly.pdbx_strand_id
1 'polypeptide(L)'
;EQWYQQFRMWTQIPDQHITKFTATCKVLPHPDAAILISTYNMITFSGRRGHEAEVIMENISQREWGLLLMDEVHVVPANTFQRCTTRIRSRCKLGLTATLVREDGAIEDLNFLIGPKLYEANWLDLQERGFIARVQC
;
A
#
# COMPACT_ATOMS: atom_id res chain seq x y z
N GLU A 1 0.81 -2.02 -11.36
CA GLU A 1 -0.17 -2.15 -12.47
C GLU A 1 -1.45 -2.86 -12.04
N GLN A 2 -1.35 -4.02 -11.37
CA GLN A 2 -2.52 -4.78 -10.88
C GLN A 2 -3.55 -3.92 -10.13
N TRP A 3 -3.14 -3.18 -9.08
CA TRP A 3 -4.05 -2.30 -8.33
C TRP A 3 -4.79 -1.29 -9.20
N TYR A 4 -4.12 -0.67 -10.17
CA TYR A 4 -4.73 0.29 -11.08
C TYR A 4 -5.84 -0.36 -11.90
N GLN A 5 -5.60 -1.56 -12.44
CA GLN A 5 -6.60 -2.32 -13.18
C GLN A 5 -7.77 -2.76 -12.29
N GLN A 6 -7.49 -3.22 -11.07
CA GLN A 6 -8.54 -3.65 -10.13
C GLN A 6 -9.46 -2.49 -9.74
N PHE A 7 -8.92 -1.30 -9.46
CA PHE A 7 -9.76 -0.13 -9.20
C PHE A 7 -10.61 0.26 -10.41
N ARG A 8 -10.07 0.18 -11.63
CA ARG A 8 -10.85 0.46 -12.85
C ARG A 8 -11.94 -0.57 -13.11
N MET A 9 -11.70 -1.84 -12.75
CA MET A 9 -12.66 -2.92 -12.96
C MET A 9 -13.82 -2.85 -11.95
N TRP A 10 -13.51 -2.54 -10.69
CA TRP A 10 -14.46 -2.66 -9.58
C TRP A 10 -15.02 -1.33 -9.09
N THR A 11 -14.62 -0.20 -9.68
CA THR A 11 -15.12 1.13 -9.29
C THR A 11 -15.49 1.96 -10.52
N GLN A 12 -16.29 3.02 -10.30
CA GLN A 12 -16.69 3.99 -11.33
C GLN A 12 -15.84 5.28 -11.27
N ILE A 13 -14.65 5.21 -10.66
CA ILE A 13 -13.78 6.38 -10.50
C ILE A 13 -13.18 6.75 -11.87
N PRO A 14 -13.27 8.02 -12.29
CA PRO A 14 -12.62 8.47 -13.52
C PRO A 14 -11.11 8.23 -13.51
N ASP A 15 -10.54 7.81 -14.64
CA ASP A 15 -9.10 7.45 -14.74
C ASP A 15 -8.17 8.60 -14.30
N GLN A 16 -8.56 9.85 -14.55
CA GLN A 16 -7.83 11.05 -14.10
C GLN A 16 -7.73 11.18 -12.57
N HIS A 17 -8.62 10.52 -11.82
CA HIS A 17 -8.62 10.53 -10.35
C HIS A 17 -7.84 9.35 -9.76
N ILE A 18 -7.24 8.49 -10.60
CA ILE A 18 -6.38 7.38 -10.18
C ILE A 18 -4.96 7.66 -10.68
N THR A 19 -4.10 8.14 -9.78
CA THR A 19 -2.73 8.51 -10.12
C THR A 19 -1.74 7.41 -9.76
N LYS A 20 -0.81 7.13 -10.67
CA LYS A 20 0.33 6.23 -10.43
C LYS A 20 1.57 7.06 -10.14
N PHE A 21 2.26 6.75 -9.04
CA PHE A 21 3.55 7.32 -8.68
C PHE A 21 4.57 6.19 -8.48
N THR A 22 5.23 5.82 -9.57
CA THR A 22 6.23 4.75 -9.62
C THR A 22 7.54 5.28 -10.20
N ALA A 23 8.59 4.45 -10.21
CA ALA A 23 9.87 4.84 -10.82
C ALA A 23 9.73 5.18 -12.32
N THR A 24 8.79 4.53 -13.01
CA THR A 24 8.53 4.66 -14.44
C THR A 24 7.40 5.63 -14.79
N CYS A 25 6.55 6.00 -13.82
CA CYS A 25 5.40 6.85 -14.03
C CYS A 25 5.34 7.92 -12.94
N LYS A 26 5.59 9.17 -13.31
CA LYS A 26 5.61 10.32 -12.42
C LYS A 26 4.61 11.34 -12.95
N VAL A 27 3.36 11.18 -12.53
CA VAL A 27 2.29 12.09 -12.90
C VAL A 27 1.85 12.82 -11.65
N LEU A 28 1.74 14.15 -11.73
CA LEU A 28 1.20 14.94 -10.65
C LEU A 28 -0.26 14.53 -10.40
N PRO A 29 -0.65 14.20 -9.16
CA PRO A 29 -2.04 13.88 -8.86
C PRO A 29 -2.97 15.03 -9.23
N HIS A 30 -4.13 14.71 -9.80
CA HIS A 30 -5.20 15.68 -9.97
C HIS A 30 -5.57 16.28 -8.59
N PRO A 31 -5.96 17.56 -8.49
CA PRO A 31 -6.36 18.17 -7.22
C PRO A 31 -7.44 17.34 -6.48
N ASP A 32 -8.40 16.84 -7.25
CA ASP A 32 -9.49 15.98 -6.76
C ASP A 32 -9.18 14.47 -6.85
N ALA A 33 -7.92 14.08 -7.07
CA ALA A 33 -7.56 12.66 -7.24
C ALA A 33 -8.04 11.84 -6.04
N ALA A 34 -8.81 10.80 -6.26
CA ALA A 34 -9.33 9.97 -5.17
C ALA A 34 -8.31 8.92 -4.73
N ILE A 35 -7.49 8.42 -5.66
CA ILE A 35 -6.61 7.28 -5.44
C ILE A 35 -5.20 7.60 -5.93
N LEU A 36 -4.21 7.33 -5.07
CA LEU A 36 -2.80 7.35 -5.41
C LEU A 36 -2.21 5.95 -5.20
N ILE A 37 -1.55 5.42 -6.22
CA ILE A 37 -0.89 4.12 -6.19
C ILE A 37 0.62 4.35 -6.30
N SER A 38 1.36 3.97 -5.26
CA SER A 38 2.81 4.14 -5.19
C SER A 38 3.50 2.89 -4.64
N THR A 39 4.82 2.82 -4.80
CA THR A 39 5.65 1.79 -4.14
C THR A 39 6.29 2.33 -2.86
N TYR A 40 6.64 1.43 -1.94
CA TYR A 40 7.35 1.79 -0.69
C TYR A 40 8.63 2.59 -0.95
N ASN A 41 9.44 2.16 -1.93
CA ASN A 41 10.67 2.87 -2.27
C ASN A 41 10.39 4.28 -2.76
N MET A 42 9.36 4.48 -3.59
CA MET A 42 9.01 5.81 -4.10
C MET A 42 8.57 6.76 -2.98
N ILE A 43 7.85 6.28 -1.97
CA ILE A 43 7.45 7.12 -0.82
C ILE A 43 8.62 7.37 0.13
N THR A 44 9.38 6.33 0.47
CA THR A 44 10.41 6.42 1.52
C THR A 44 11.74 6.98 1.05
N PHE A 45 12.06 6.98 -0.25
CA PHE A 45 13.37 7.38 -0.75
C PHE A 45 13.81 8.77 -0.24
N SER A 46 15.02 8.83 0.35
CA SER A 46 15.61 10.02 0.98
C SER A 46 16.83 10.58 0.24
N GLY A 47 17.24 9.96 -0.86
CA GLY A 47 18.30 10.50 -1.70
C GLY A 47 17.80 11.69 -2.52
N ARG A 48 18.69 12.25 -3.35
CA ARG A 48 18.34 13.33 -4.28
C ARG A 48 17.35 12.82 -5.31
N ARG A 49 16.13 13.39 -5.34
CA ARG A 49 15.14 13.11 -6.38
C ARG A 49 15.36 14.05 -7.55
N GLY A 50 14.88 13.63 -8.72
CA GLY A 50 14.67 14.57 -9.81
C GLY A 50 13.61 15.59 -9.41
N HIS A 51 13.72 16.83 -9.90
CA HIS A 51 12.84 17.94 -9.54
C HIS A 51 11.34 17.59 -9.61
N GLU A 52 10.91 16.91 -10.68
CA GLU A 52 9.53 16.45 -10.86
C GLU A 52 9.06 15.51 -9.73
N ALA A 53 9.89 14.56 -9.30
CA ALA A 53 9.53 13.63 -8.24
C ALA A 53 9.52 14.30 -6.85
N GLU A 54 10.27 15.38 -6.67
CA GLU A 54 10.23 16.20 -5.44
C GLU A 54 8.88 16.93 -5.36
N VAL A 55 8.49 17.64 -6.43
CA VAL A 55 7.21 18.37 -6.51
C VAL A 55 6.01 17.44 -6.27
N ILE A 56 6.02 16.26 -6.88
CA ILE A 56 4.95 15.26 -6.66
C ILE A 56 4.91 14.80 -5.20
N MET A 57 6.08 14.53 -4.59
CA MET A 57 6.14 14.12 -3.18
C MET A 57 5.66 15.21 -2.22
N GLU A 58 5.99 16.47 -2.49
CA GLU A 58 5.50 17.61 -1.70
C GLU A 58 3.99 17.69 -1.76
N ASN A 59 3.40 17.59 -2.96
CA ASN A 59 1.95 17.59 -3.14
C ASN A 59 1.26 16.44 -2.37
N ILE A 60 1.81 15.23 -2.48
CA ILE A 60 1.30 14.04 -1.78
C ILE A 60 1.36 14.22 -0.25
N SER A 61 2.46 14.78 0.26
CA SER A 61 2.71 14.90 1.71
C SER A 61 1.91 16.04 2.36
N GLN A 62 1.54 17.07 1.58
CA GLN A 62 0.71 18.17 2.05
C GLN A 62 -0.78 17.79 2.18
N ARG A 63 -1.22 16.78 1.41
CA ARG A 63 -2.59 16.31 1.41
C ARG A 63 -2.87 15.37 2.59
N GLU A 64 -4.03 15.53 3.23
CA GLU A 64 -4.54 14.56 4.21
C GLU A 64 -5.30 13.44 3.48
N TRP A 65 -4.84 12.20 3.66
CA TRP A 65 -5.45 11.02 3.06
C TRP A 65 -6.42 10.34 4.03
N GLY A 66 -7.52 9.80 3.51
CA GLY A 66 -8.47 9.05 4.34
C GLY A 66 -7.91 7.70 4.78
N LEU A 67 -7.27 6.97 3.86
CA LEU A 67 -6.80 5.61 4.05
C LEU A 67 -5.41 5.43 3.42
N LEU A 68 -4.47 4.89 4.20
CA LEU A 68 -3.21 4.36 3.71
C LEU A 68 -3.30 2.84 3.62
N LEU A 69 -3.40 2.31 2.40
CA LEU A 69 -3.41 0.88 2.12
C LEU A 69 -2.00 0.41 1.77
N MET A 70 -1.53 -0.61 2.49
CA MET A 70 -0.19 -1.16 2.40
C MET A 70 -0.28 -2.63 2.04
N ASP A 71 0.32 -3.01 0.92
CA ASP A 71 0.30 -4.38 0.40
C ASP A 71 1.58 -5.13 0.78
N GLU A 72 1.47 -6.44 0.94
CA GLU A 72 2.54 -7.36 1.38
C GLU A 72 3.31 -6.89 2.62
N VAL A 73 2.56 -6.58 3.69
CA VAL A 73 3.15 -5.92 4.85
C VAL A 73 4.18 -6.76 5.60
N HIS A 74 4.16 -8.08 5.44
CA HIS A 74 5.12 -8.97 6.06
C HIS A 74 6.55 -8.80 5.50
N VAL A 75 6.69 -8.43 4.23
CA VAL A 75 7.99 -8.32 3.54
C VAL A 75 8.73 -7.03 3.92
N VAL A 76 8.00 -6.01 4.34
CA VAL A 76 8.54 -4.65 4.48
C VAL A 76 9.17 -4.46 5.87
N PRO A 77 10.42 -3.96 5.95
CA PRO A 77 11.05 -3.65 7.24
C PRO A 77 10.29 -2.58 8.04
N ALA A 78 10.30 -2.71 9.37
CA ALA A 78 9.64 -1.75 10.29
C ALA A 78 10.06 -0.28 10.03
N ASN A 79 11.34 -0.05 9.74
CA ASN A 79 11.86 1.29 9.42
C ASN A 79 11.23 1.89 8.15
N THR A 80 10.97 1.06 7.13
CA THR A 80 10.32 1.52 5.90
C THR A 80 8.87 1.90 6.18
N PHE A 81 8.16 1.13 7.01
CA PHE A 81 6.80 1.46 7.45
C PHE A 81 6.71 2.76 8.21
N GLN A 82 7.59 2.95 9.19
CA GLN A 82 7.67 4.18 9.96
C GLN A 82 7.84 5.37 9.03
N ARG A 83 8.75 5.27 8.05
CA ARG A 83 8.99 6.35 7.09
C ARG A 83 7.80 6.62 6.18
N CYS A 84 7.10 5.59 5.71
CA CYS A 84 5.85 5.78 4.94
C CYS A 84 4.81 6.52 5.76
N THR A 85 4.55 6.05 6.98
CA THR A 85 3.52 6.60 7.87
C THR A 85 3.85 8.04 8.29
N THR A 86 5.12 8.36 8.53
CA THR A 86 5.54 9.72 8.88
C THR A 86 5.45 10.69 7.69
N ARG A 87 5.69 10.22 6.47
CA ARG A 87 5.61 11.06 5.26
C ARG A 87 4.18 11.27 4.78
N ILE A 88 3.33 10.25 4.89
CA ILE A 88 1.96 10.26 4.40
C ILE A 88 0.99 10.44 5.56
N ARG A 89 0.41 11.63 5.65
CA ARG A 89 -0.64 11.92 6.63
C ARG A 89 -1.90 11.16 6.23
N SER A 90 -2.34 10.24 7.09
CA SER A 90 -3.55 9.45 6.87
C SER A 90 -4.34 9.23 8.17
N ARG A 91 -5.67 9.16 8.06
CA ARG A 91 -6.55 8.90 9.22
C ARG A 91 -6.61 7.42 9.59
N CYS A 92 -6.65 6.55 8.59
CA CYS A 92 -6.71 5.11 8.78
C CYS A 92 -5.58 4.42 8.01
N LYS A 93 -5.11 3.29 8.54
CA LYS A 93 -4.08 2.45 7.94
C LYS A 93 -4.62 1.03 7.82
N LEU A 94 -4.38 0.39 6.68
CA LEU A 94 -4.75 -1.00 6.44
C LEU A 94 -3.56 -1.73 5.82
N GLY A 95 -3.13 -2.81 6.47
CA GLY A 95 -2.13 -3.73 5.92
C GLY A 95 -2.80 -4.96 5.32
N LEU A 96 -2.43 -5.31 4.09
CA LEU A 96 -2.79 -6.55 3.43
C LEU A 96 -1.56 -7.46 3.39
N THR A 97 -1.76 -8.73 3.72
CA THR A 97 -0.72 -9.75 3.64
C THR A 97 -1.35 -11.13 3.54
N ALA A 98 -0.76 -12.00 2.73
CA ALA A 98 -1.18 -13.41 2.64
C ALA A 98 -0.61 -14.25 3.79
N THR A 99 0.56 -13.87 4.32
CA THR A 99 1.26 -14.58 5.40
C THR A 99 1.55 -13.60 6.54
N LEU A 100 1.35 -14.05 7.78
CA LEU A 100 1.72 -13.26 8.96
C LEU A 100 3.12 -13.64 9.49
N VAL A 101 3.73 -14.68 8.94
CA VAL A 101 5.03 -15.17 9.41
C VAL A 101 6.12 -14.27 8.88
N ARG A 102 6.84 -13.60 9.79
CA ARG A 102 8.12 -12.97 9.47
C ARG A 102 9.24 -13.85 9.99
N GLU A 103 10.24 -14.10 9.16
CA GLU A 103 11.43 -14.89 9.53
C GLU A 103 12.26 -14.23 10.65
N ASP A 104 12.12 -12.91 10.82
CA ASP A 104 12.85 -12.10 11.79
C ASP A 104 12.19 -12.02 13.18
N GLY A 105 11.00 -12.61 13.36
CA GLY A 105 10.25 -12.57 14.62
C GLY A 105 9.70 -11.19 15.01
N ALA A 106 9.87 -10.15 14.17
CA ALA A 106 9.51 -8.77 14.46
C ALA A 106 8.04 -8.43 14.14
N ILE A 107 7.13 -9.39 14.37
CA ILE A 107 5.69 -9.21 14.09
C ILE A 107 5.07 -8.18 15.06
N GLU A 108 5.57 -8.11 16.29
CA GLU A 108 5.07 -7.15 17.30
C GLU A 108 5.28 -5.69 16.86
N ASP A 109 6.39 -5.38 16.18
CA ASP A 109 6.64 -4.05 15.64
C ASP A 109 5.58 -3.65 14.60
N LEU A 110 5.06 -4.60 13.83
CA LEU A 110 4.03 -4.33 12.82
C LEU A 110 2.69 -3.95 13.46
N ASN A 111 2.35 -4.61 14.58
CA ASN A 111 1.15 -4.28 15.35
C ASN A 111 1.19 -2.86 15.92
N PHE A 112 2.37 -2.41 16.35
CA PHE A 112 2.55 -1.04 16.83
C PHE A 112 2.40 0.00 15.70
N LEU A 113 2.87 -0.33 14.49
CA LEU A 113 2.90 0.62 13.38
C LEU A 113 1.57 0.77 12.65
N ILE A 114 0.89 -0.35 12.39
CA ILE A 114 -0.35 -0.39 11.60
C ILE A 114 -1.56 -0.55 12.51
N GLY A 115 -1.45 -1.41 13.52
CA GLY A 115 -2.55 -1.84 14.39
C GLY A 115 -2.62 -3.37 14.49
N PRO A 116 -3.51 -3.89 15.34
CA PRO A 116 -3.64 -5.33 15.55
C PRO A 116 -4.17 -6.06 14.31
N LYS A 117 -3.88 -7.36 14.22
CA LYS A 117 -4.49 -8.25 13.21
C LYS A 117 -6.01 -8.27 13.39
N LEU A 118 -6.72 -7.77 12.38
CA LEU A 118 -8.20 -7.70 12.39
C LEU A 118 -8.85 -9.01 11.95
N TYR A 119 -8.27 -9.67 10.94
CA TYR A 119 -8.84 -10.86 10.34
C TYR A 119 -7.75 -11.73 9.70
N GLU A 120 -7.92 -13.05 9.81
CA GLU A 120 -7.10 -14.04 9.13
C GLU A 120 -8.07 -15.07 8.54
N ALA A 121 -7.99 -15.26 7.22
CA ALA A 121 -8.82 -16.25 6.55
C ALA A 121 -8.19 -17.64 6.70
N ASN A 122 -8.98 -18.62 7.09
CA ASN A 122 -8.54 -20.01 7.11
C ASN A 122 -8.49 -20.55 5.67
N TRP A 123 -7.30 -20.93 5.21
CA TRP A 123 -7.09 -21.44 3.86
C TRP A 123 -7.82 -22.78 3.62
N LEU A 124 -7.99 -23.61 4.65
CA LEU A 124 -8.76 -24.86 4.55
C LEU A 124 -10.23 -24.59 4.24
N ASP A 125 -10.84 -23.64 4.96
CA ASP A 125 -12.24 -23.25 4.74
C ASP A 125 -12.46 -22.65 3.34
N LEU A 126 -11.50 -21.84 2.86
CA LEU A 126 -11.54 -21.26 1.51
C LEU A 126 -11.41 -22.33 0.42
N GLN A 127 -10.58 -23.35 0.65
CA GLN A 127 -10.42 -24.49 -0.24
C GLN A 127 -11.68 -25.37 -0.27
N GLU A 128 -12.29 -25.62 0.88
CA GLU A 128 -13.55 -26.39 0.98
C GLU A 128 -14.71 -25.69 0.27
N ARG A 129 -14.78 -24.35 0.37
CA ARG A 129 -15.80 -23.53 -0.30
C ARG A 129 -15.53 -23.29 -1.79
N GLY A 130 -14.41 -23.79 -2.32
CA GLY A 130 -14.06 -23.67 -3.73
C GLY A 130 -13.58 -22.28 -4.17
N PHE A 131 -13.20 -21.41 -3.22
CA PHE A 131 -12.61 -20.10 -3.55
C PHE A 131 -11.13 -20.21 -3.96
N ILE A 132 -10.43 -21.26 -3.50
CA ILE A 132 -9.01 -21.51 -3.78
C ILE A 132 -8.84 -22.97 -4.24
N ALA A 133 -7.89 -23.20 -5.15
CA ALA A 133 -7.55 -24.54 -5.64
C ALA A 133 -6.98 -25.44 -4.52
N ARG A 134 -7.24 -26.75 -4.61
CA ARG A 134 -6.68 -27.72 -3.67
C ARG A 134 -5.19 -27.93 -3.93
N VAL A 135 -4.38 -27.84 -2.88
CA VAL A 135 -2.94 -28.10 -2.95
C VAL A 135 -2.67 -29.59 -2.73
N GLN A 136 -1.83 -30.17 -3.57
CA GLN A 136 -1.28 -31.52 -3.37
C GLN A 136 0.25 -31.37 -3.37
N CYS A 137 0.86 -31.56 -2.19
CA CYS A 137 2.29 -31.35 -1.96
C CYS A 137 3.12 -32.59 -2.32
#